data_AF-A0A1A0UEJ3-F1
#
_entry.id   AF-A0A1A0UEJ3-F1
#
_cell.length_a   1.000
_cell.length_b   1.000
_cell.length_c   1.000
_cell.angle_alpha   90.00
_cell.angle_beta   90.00
_cell.angle_gamma   90.00
#
_symmetry.space_group_name_H-M   'P 1'
#
loop_
_entity.id
_entity.type
_entity.pdbx_description
1 polymer ?
#
loop_
_entity_poly.entity_id
_entity_poly.type
_entity_poly.pdbx_seq_one_letter_code
_entity_poly.pdbx_strand_id
1 'polypeptide(L)'
;MVGLDLRATQSRRHLMYAGVAAAIAAWAVAVLWFAIKIVPLDVYWMSYYAADYTHGFVRRGLAGELVRLAPGHYFCATLILRWLSTAVYLGGLATVAGVVLFGHPRSERRLMVAMLIPLLPFGVPFAAYSARPDLFGAAALALFSCTLMLARSRAVAVALCTAYGLVIAALTLMHEAVGLQFALGAVLATVVLGGALTDARALGALLAVTPGACTTAAVAAFGRHDVAAQLCASVPHHLVPNPFATVTSPTTLLRYVIDGQSRQTDYHDWVCRNVMPNYDNGITDAIRTVGHIGIVGLTMSLVFGAAAVVATMWGLSSVSGVPLGAFLNALRGRVTWVVAGSVLISPVFLTGYDWTRWLTIVAFDIGVVFALFASRRPEIRQEPTPKTLRLFIFLAIALALSPVGTVPGFGGPRMF
;
A
#
# COMPACT_ATOMS: atom_id res chain seq x y z
N MET A 1 34.29 11.25 -36.22
CA MET A 1 34.04 12.02 -34.98
C MET A 1 32.64 11.81 -34.38
N VAL A 2 31.57 11.63 -35.17
CA VAL A 2 30.19 11.43 -34.68
C VAL A 2 30.00 10.20 -33.75
N GLY A 3 30.75 9.11 -33.95
CA GLY A 3 30.63 7.89 -33.13
C GLY A 3 31.27 7.96 -31.73
N LEU A 4 32.19 8.90 -31.49
CA LEU A 4 32.81 9.09 -30.17
C LEU A 4 31.90 9.94 -29.26
N ASP A 5 31.23 10.93 -29.83
CA ASP A 5 30.31 11.82 -29.12
C ASP A 5 29.05 11.07 -28.64
N LEU A 6 28.54 10.13 -29.45
CA LEU A 6 27.43 9.25 -29.09
C LEU A 6 27.78 8.28 -27.95
N ARG A 7 29.00 7.71 -27.95
CA ARG A 7 29.46 6.84 -26.85
C ARG A 7 29.69 7.61 -25.55
N ALA A 8 30.25 8.82 -25.63
CA ALA A 8 30.48 9.66 -24.45
C ALA A 8 29.17 10.12 -23.81
N THR A 9 28.18 10.52 -24.62
CA THR A 9 26.84 10.89 -24.13
C THR A 9 26.08 9.70 -23.54
N GLN A 10 26.17 8.52 -24.14
CA GLN A 10 25.57 7.29 -23.61
C GLN A 10 26.21 6.88 -22.27
N SER A 11 27.56 6.90 -22.17
CA SER A 11 28.29 6.61 -20.93
C SER A 11 27.90 7.56 -19.79
N ARG A 12 27.80 8.86 -20.08
CA ARG A 12 27.36 9.87 -19.11
C ARG A 12 25.93 9.64 -18.61
N ARG A 13 25.01 9.22 -19.48
CA ARG A 13 23.63 8.86 -19.09
C ARG A 13 23.58 7.61 -18.22
N HIS A 14 24.37 6.59 -18.53
CA HIS A 14 24.46 5.39 -17.69
C HIS A 14 24.97 5.71 -16.28
N LEU A 15 26.03 6.53 -16.17
CA LEU A 15 26.55 6.99 -14.89
C LEU A 15 25.50 7.81 -14.11
N MET A 16 24.76 8.68 -14.79
CA MET A 16 23.67 9.45 -14.16
C MET A 16 22.60 8.52 -13.57
N TYR A 17 22.12 7.54 -14.34
CA TYR A 17 21.10 6.61 -13.85
C TYR A 17 21.62 5.71 -12.72
N ALA A 18 22.87 5.28 -12.79
CA ALA A 18 23.51 4.55 -11.69
C ALA A 18 23.61 5.41 -10.42
N GLY A 19 23.97 6.69 -10.56
CA GLY A 19 24.00 7.65 -9.46
C GLY A 19 22.63 7.89 -8.85
N VAL A 20 21.58 8.04 -9.67
CA VAL A 20 20.20 8.17 -9.19
C VAL A 20 19.74 6.90 -8.46
N ALA A 21 20.01 5.72 -9.03
CA ALA A 21 19.66 4.45 -8.38
C ALA A 21 20.38 4.28 -7.03
N ALA A 22 21.67 4.62 -6.96
CA ALA A 22 22.44 4.61 -5.72
C ALA A 22 21.90 5.61 -4.69
N ALA A 23 21.53 6.82 -5.12
CA ALA A 23 20.92 7.83 -4.24
C ALA A 23 19.56 7.37 -3.69
N ILE A 24 18.73 6.74 -4.52
CA ILE A 24 17.43 6.18 -4.09
C ILE A 24 17.64 5.02 -3.12
N ALA A 25 18.62 4.15 -3.36
CA ALA A 25 18.95 3.07 -2.44
C ALA A 25 19.44 3.60 -1.09
N ALA A 26 20.35 4.58 -1.08
CA ALA A 26 20.83 5.23 0.13
C ALA A 26 19.68 5.93 0.89
N TRP A 27 18.79 6.63 0.16
CA TRP A 27 17.59 7.23 0.73
C TRP A 27 16.64 6.18 1.34
N ALA A 28 16.41 5.05 0.66
CA ALA A 28 15.57 3.98 1.18
C ALA A 28 16.15 3.37 2.46
N VAL A 29 17.48 3.18 2.52
CA VAL A 29 18.19 2.75 3.73
C VAL A 29 18.00 3.78 4.85
N ALA A 30 18.12 5.08 4.56
CA ALA A 30 17.88 6.13 5.53
C ALA A 30 16.43 6.10 6.05
N VAL A 31 15.43 5.98 5.17
CA VAL A 31 14.01 5.87 5.54
C VAL A 31 13.77 4.68 6.48
N LEU A 32 14.32 3.51 6.15
CA LEU A 32 14.23 2.31 6.99
C LEU A 32 14.94 2.50 8.33
N TRP A 33 16.12 3.10 8.34
CA TRP A 33 16.84 3.41 9.56
C TRP A 33 16.04 4.34 10.47
N PHE A 34 15.41 5.38 9.91
CA PHE A 34 14.51 6.26 10.66
C PHE A 34 13.31 5.49 11.24
N ALA A 35 12.68 4.61 10.46
CA ALA A 35 11.54 3.81 10.90
C ALA A 35 11.90 2.76 11.98
N ILE A 36 13.14 2.27 11.99
CA ILE A 36 13.64 1.27 12.95
C ILE A 36 14.16 1.93 14.23
N LYS A 37 14.95 2.99 14.11
CA LYS A 37 15.74 3.55 15.23
C LYS A 37 15.19 4.85 15.78
N ILE A 38 14.52 5.66 14.96
CA ILE A 38 14.10 7.00 15.36
C ILE A 38 12.63 6.98 15.73
N VAL A 39 11.74 6.64 14.78
CA VAL A 39 10.30 6.62 15.00
C VAL A 39 9.76 5.18 14.93
N PRO A 40 10.09 4.31 15.90
CA PRO A 40 9.57 2.95 15.94
C PRO A 40 8.07 2.97 16.28
N LEU A 41 7.24 2.76 15.26
CA LEU A 41 5.78 2.69 15.41
C LEU A 41 5.28 1.29 15.83
N ASP A 42 6.15 0.46 16.42
CA ASP A 42 5.89 -0.94 16.75
C ASP A 42 4.67 -1.11 17.66
N VAL A 43 4.52 -0.23 18.67
CA VAL A 43 3.39 -0.24 19.61
C VAL A 43 2.03 -0.28 18.88
N TYR A 44 1.91 0.43 17.76
CA TYR A 44 0.68 0.44 16.98
C TYR A 44 0.59 -0.74 16.02
N TRP A 45 1.68 -1.10 15.33
CA TRP A 45 1.62 -2.17 14.33
C TRP A 45 1.49 -3.57 14.93
N MET A 46 2.09 -3.83 16.09
CA MET A 46 1.92 -5.08 16.82
C MET A 46 0.45 -5.30 17.22
N SER A 47 -0.31 -4.23 17.48
CA SER A 47 -1.71 -4.31 17.89
C SER A 47 -2.64 -4.92 16.82
N TYR A 48 -2.22 -4.93 15.55
CA TYR A 48 -2.96 -5.61 14.47
C TYR A 48 -2.98 -7.13 14.60
N TYR A 49 -2.08 -7.69 15.42
CA TYR A 49 -1.94 -9.11 15.68
C TYR A 49 -2.38 -9.51 17.10
N ALA A 50 -2.99 -8.58 17.85
CA ALA A 50 -3.39 -8.81 19.24
C ALA A 50 -4.69 -9.62 19.38
N ALA A 51 -5.57 -9.61 18.37
CA ALA A 51 -6.81 -10.38 18.40
C ALA A 51 -6.64 -11.72 17.68
N ASP A 52 -7.14 -12.79 18.31
CA ASP A 52 -7.16 -14.16 17.80
C ASP A 52 -8.58 -14.76 17.92
N TYR A 53 -8.75 -16.04 17.57
CA TYR A 53 -10.07 -16.69 17.61
C TYR A 53 -10.37 -17.42 18.93
N THR A 54 -9.57 -17.25 19.98
CA THR A 54 -9.79 -17.93 21.27
C THR A 54 -11.14 -17.57 21.90
N HIS A 55 -11.63 -16.36 21.65
CA HIS A 55 -12.91 -15.86 22.15
C HIS A 55 -14.01 -15.83 21.08
N GLY A 56 -13.84 -16.57 19.99
CA GLY A 56 -14.79 -16.70 18.88
C GLY A 56 -14.35 -15.98 17.62
N PHE A 57 -15.23 -15.96 16.60
CA PHE A 57 -14.92 -15.33 15.32
C PHE A 57 -14.92 -13.81 15.44
N VAL A 58 -13.75 -13.19 15.29
CA VAL A 58 -13.54 -11.74 15.44
C VAL A 58 -12.71 -11.20 14.27
N ARG A 59 -12.90 -9.92 13.93
CA ARG A 59 -12.06 -9.26 12.91
C ARG A 59 -10.57 -9.39 13.27
N ARG A 60 -9.71 -9.55 12.26
CA ARG A 60 -8.25 -9.75 12.41
C ARG A 60 -7.84 -11.03 13.15
N GLY A 61 -8.77 -11.90 13.53
CA GLY A 61 -8.45 -13.07 14.34
C GLY A 61 -7.41 -14.01 13.69
N LEU A 62 -7.39 -14.13 12.35
CA LEU A 62 -6.36 -14.94 11.68
C LEU A 62 -4.94 -14.35 11.88
N ALA A 63 -4.80 -13.04 12.02
CA ALA A 63 -3.51 -12.42 12.30
C ALA A 63 -2.97 -12.81 13.68
N GLY A 64 -3.82 -12.87 14.70
CA GLY A 64 -3.44 -13.36 16.03
C GLY A 64 -3.17 -14.87 16.06
N GLU A 65 -3.91 -15.66 15.29
CA GLU A 65 -3.63 -17.11 15.17
C GLU A 65 -2.22 -17.39 14.62
N LEU A 66 -1.70 -16.53 13.72
CA LEU A 66 -0.31 -16.65 13.26
C LEU A 66 0.70 -16.41 14.38
N VAL A 67 0.40 -15.50 15.32
CA VAL A 67 1.26 -15.26 16.49
C VAL A 67 1.25 -16.45 17.43
N ARG A 68 0.10 -17.13 17.56
CA ARG A 68 -0.05 -18.33 18.40
C ARG A 68 0.77 -19.53 17.94
N LEU A 69 1.27 -19.53 16.70
CA LEU A 69 2.25 -20.52 16.23
C LEU A 69 3.59 -20.43 16.98
N ALA A 70 3.87 -19.32 17.68
CA ALA A 70 5.05 -19.10 18.50
C ALA A 70 4.64 -18.77 19.95
N PRO A 71 4.13 -19.74 20.72
CA PRO A 71 3.64 -19.51 22.08
C PRO A 71 4.75 -18.94 22.98
N GLY A 72 4.40 -17.96 23.81
CA GLY A 72 5.34 -17.27 24.71
C GLY A 72 6.23 -16.21 24.03
N HIS A 73 6.17 -16.06 22.70
CA HIS A 73 7.05 -15.17 21.94
C HIS A 73 6.29 -14.06 21.19
N TYR A 74 5.21 -13.54 21.77
CA TYR A 74 4.33 -12.53 21.15
C TYR A 74 5.08 -11.37 20.48
N PHE A 75 5.97 -10.69 21.21
CA PHE A 75 6.68 -9.52 20.68
C PHE A 75 7.67 -9.87 19.56
N CYS A 76 8.33 -11.03 19.66
CA CYS A 76 9.24 -11.49 18.60
C CYS A 76 8.44 -11.86 17.34
N ALA A 77 7.37 -12.64 17.50
CA ALA A 77 6.52 -13.06 16.40
C ALA A 77 5.85 -11.88 15.70
N THR A 78 5.29 -10.93 16.44
CA THR A 78 4.65 -9.73 15.87
C THR A 78 5.65 -8.80 15.19
N LEU A 79 6.87 -8.66 15.74
CA LEU A 79 7.94 -7.90 15.09
C LEU A 79 8.38 -8.57 13.77
N ILE A 80 8.50 -9.90 13.75
CA ILE A 80 8.79 -10.65 12.53
C ILE A 80 7.67 -10.45 11.51
N LEU A 81 6.41 -10.62 11.89
CA LEU A 81 5.26 -10.46 11.00
C LEU A 81 5.15 -9.04 10.44
N ARG A 82 5.41 -8.02 11.27
CA ARG A 82 5.51 -6.61 10.85
C ARG A 82 6.50 -6.48 9.70
N TRP A 83 7.76 -6.85 9.91
CA TRP A 83 8.80 -6.66 8.89
C TRP A 83 8.67 -7.61 7.69
N LEU A 84 8.08 -8.79 7.90
CA LEU A 84 7.73 -9.70 6.82
C LEU A 84 6.70 -9.07 5.87
N SER A 85 5.68 -8.40 6.40
CA SER A 85 4.69 -7.68 5.58
C SER A 85 5.35 -6.59 4.72
N THR A 86 6.27 -5.81 5.31
CA THR A 86 7.09 -4.82 4.60
C THR A 86 7.94 -5.46 3.50
N ALA A 87 8.65 -6.55 3.81
CA ALA A 87 9.53 -7.23 2.88
C ALA A 87 8.76 -7.84 1.69
N VAL A 88 7.64 -8.51 1.96
CA VAL A 88 6.77 -9.11 0.93
C VAL A 88 6.18 -8.02 0.03
N TYR A 89 5.76 -6.90 0.60
CA TYR A 89 5.27 -5.77 -0.18
C TYR A 89 6.34 -5.13 -1.07
N LEU A 90 7.52 -4.86 -0.53
CA LEU A 90 8.65 -4.36 -1.32
C LEU A 90 9.07 -5.35 -2.41
N GLY A 91 8.99 -6.66 -2.15
CA GLY A 91 9.16 -7.71 -3.15
C GLY A 91 8.11 -7.66 -4.27
N GLY A 92 6.85 -7.39 -3.92
CA GLY A 92 5.78 -7.14 -4.89
C GLY A 92 6.06 -5.92 -5.78
N LEU A 93 6.44 -4.78 -5.19
CA LEU A 93 6.84 -3.58 -5.93
C LEU A 93 8.08 -3.80 -6.80
N ALA A 94 9.07 -4.54 -6.30
CA ALA A 94 10.26 -4.91 -7.05
C ALA A 94 9.91 -5.81 -8.25
N THR A 95 8.91 -6.70 -8.10
CA THR A 95 8.39 -7.51 -9.20
C THR A 95 7.75 -6.64 -10.27
N VAL A 96 6.94 -5.64 -9.89
CA VAL A 96 6.37 -4.67 -10.85
C VAL A 96 7.48 -3.91 -11.57
N ALA A 97 8.46 -3.37 -10.83
CA ALA A 97 9.60 -2.67 -11.41
C ALA A 97 10.40 -3.57 -12.39
N GLY A 98 10.65 -4.82 -12.00
CA GLY A 98 11.35 -5.82 -12.81
C GLY A 98 10.60 -6.14 -14.10
N VAL A 99 9.27 -6.33 -14.02
CA VAL A 99 8.42 -6.57 -15.19
C VAL A 99 8.40 -5.36 -16.13
N VAL A 100 8.32 -4.13 -15.60
CA VAL A 100 8.41 -2.89 -16.40
C VAL A 100 9.77 -2.80 -17.12
N LEU A 101 10.86 -3.13 -16.43
CA LEU A 101 12.22 -2.97 -16.93
C LEU A 101 12.66 -4.07 -17.90
N PHE A 102 12.29 -5.33 -17.63
CA PHE A 102 12.81 -6.51 -18.33
C PHE A 102 11.79 -7.23 -19.21
N GLY A 103 10.50 -6.87 -19.15
CA GLY A 103 9.46 -7.53 -19.95
C GLY A 103 9.55 -7.28 -21.46
N HIS A 104 10.35 -6.31 -21.89
CA HIS A 104 10.49 -5.85 -23.28
C HIS A 104 11.86 -5.17 -23.50
N PRO A 105 12.24 -4.81 -24.74
CA PRO A 105 13.50 -4.11 -24.99
C PRO A 105 13.71 -2.90 -24.07
N ARG A 106 14.93 -2.79 -23.52
CA ARG A 106 15.29 -1.73 -22.58
C ARG A 106 15.11 -0.35 -23.24
N SER A 107 14.58 0.59 -22.46
CA SER A 107 14.38 1.98 -22.85
C SER A 107 14.60 2.86 -21.63
N GLU A 108 15.16 4.05 -21.82
CA GLU A 108 15.43 4.97 -20.71
C GLU A 108 14.16 5.29 -19.89
N ARG A 109 13.01 5.47 -20.53
CA ARG A 109 11.74 5.74 -19.81
C ARG A 109 11.31 4.58 -18.89
N ARG A 110 11.52 3.32 -19.28
CA ARG A 110 11.26 2.16 -18.40
C ARG A 110 12.15 2.20 -17.17
N LEU A 111 13.42 2.55 -17.35
CA LEU A 111 14.37 2.69 -16.24
C LEU A 111 13.94 3.81 -15.31
N MET A 112 13.55 4.96 -15.86
CA MET A 112 13.02 6.10 -15.09
C MET A 112 11.75 5.72 -14.31
N VAL A 113 10.78 5.05 -14.94
CA VAL A 113 9.56 4.56 -14.24
C VAL A 113 9.93 3.58 -13.13
N ALA A 114 10.80 2.60 -13.39
CA ALA A 114 11.23 1.63 -12.40
C ALA A 114 11.92 2.28 -11.20
N MET A 115 12.74 3.31 -11.43
CA MET A 115 13.38 4.09 -10.36
C MET A 115 12.40 4.97 -9.58
N LEU A 116 11.29 5.42 -10.18
CA LEU A 116 10.28 6.20 -9.45
C LEU A 116 9.44 5.36 -8.49
N ILE A 117 9.16 4.08 -8.81
CA ILE A 117 8.32 3.20 -7.99
C ILE A 117 8.64 3.25 -6.47
N PRO A 118 9.90 3.11 -6.01
CA PRO A 118 10.22 3.18 -4.59
C PRO A 118 9.96 4.55 -3.94
N LEU A 119 9.88 5.62 -4.74
CA LEU A 119 9.66 7.01 -4.28
C LEU A 119 8.18 7.41 -4.30
N LEU A 120 7.30 6.68 -5.00
CA LEU A 120 5.88 7.01 -5.08
C LEU A 120 5.24 7.03 -3.68
N PRO A 121 4.07 7.67 -3.50
CA PRO A 121 3.39 7.71 -2.20
C PRO A 121 3.17 6.34 -1.55
N PHE A 122 3.01 5.29 -2.36
CA PHE A 122 2.89 3.90 -1.92
C PHE A 122 4.25 3.15 -1.90
N GLY A 123 5.38 3.81 -2.08
CA GLY A 123 6.71 3.20 -2.17
C GLY A 123 7.30 2.82 -0.81
N VAL A 124 8.61 2.98 -0.67
CA VAL A 124 9.37 2.60 0.54
C VAL A 124 8.83 3.25 1.82
N PRO A 125 8.47 4.55 1.86
CA PRO A 125 7.98 5.17 3.08
C PRO A 125 6.67 4.54 3.55
N PHE A 126 5.75 4.22 2.63
CA PHE A 126 4.52 3.52 2.97
C PHE A 126 4.80 2.13 3.53
N ALA A 127 5.72 1.38 2.91
CA ALA A 127 6.11 0.05 3.38
C ALA A 127 6.73 0.06 4.79
N ALA A 128 7.55 1.07 5.10
CA ALA A 128 8.27 1.19 6.35
C ALA A 128 7.39 1.70 7.51
N TYR A 129 6.54 2.69 7.22
CA TYR A 129 5.72 3.38 8.21
C TYR A 129 4.26 2.91 8.25
N SER A 130 3.79 2.06 7.34
CA SER A 130 2.47 1.41 7.37
C SER A 130 2.59 -0.12 7.32
N ALA A 131 3.50 -0.67 8.14
CA ALA A 131 3.86 -2.10 8.17
C ALA A 131 2.76 -3.00 8.78
N ARG A 132 1.62 -3.07 8.10
CA ARG A 132 0.39 -3.75 8.52
C ARG A 132 0.07 -4.97 7.65
N PRO A 133 -0.84 -5.85 8.09
CA PRO A 133 -1.26 -7.00 7.30
C PRO A 133 -1.84 -6.69 5.91
N ASP A 134 -2.41 -5.50 5.68
CA ASP A 134 -2.92 -5.10 4.35
C ASP A 134 -1.82 -5.00 3.28
N LEU A 135 -0.55 -4.87 3.68
CA LEU A 135 0.59 -4.95 2.76
C LEU A 135 0.70 -6.31 2.05
N PHE A 136 0.25 -7.40 2.67
CA PHE A 136 0.17 -8.70 1.98
C PHE A 136 -0.85 -8.67 0.84
N GLY A 137 -1.97 -7.99 1.02
CA GLY A 137 -3.00 -7.81 -0.02
C GLY A 137 -2.48 -6.99 -1.19
N ALA A 138 -1.75 -5.92 -0.88
CA ALA A 138 -1.09 -5.10 -1.89
C ALA A 138 -0.04 -5.91 -2.69
N ALA A 139 0.79 -6.69 -2.00
CA ALA A 139 1.76 -7.59 -2.66
C ALA A 139 1.07 -8.62 -3.57
N ALA A 140 -0.04 -9.21 -3.11
CA ALA A 140 -0.84 -10.13 -3.89
C ALA A 140 -1.40 -9.46 -5.15
N LEU A 141 -1.88 -8.21 -5.06
CA LEU A 141 -2.37 -7.45 -6.23
C LEU A 141 -1.24 -7.15 -7.22
N ALA A 142 -0.05 -6.78 -6.74
CA ALA A 142 1.11 -6.54 -7.58
C ALA A 142 1.52 -7.80 -8.37
N LEU A 143 1.60 -8.95 -7.69
CA LEU A 143 1.90 -10.24 -8.31
C LEU A 143 0.79 -10.70 -9.27
N PHE A 144 -0.47 -10.55 -8.88
CA PHE A 144 -1.61 -10.85 -9.74
C PHE A 144 -1.58 -10.01 -11.02
N SER A 145 -1.35 -8.70 -10.90
CA SER A 145 -1.28 -7.80 -12.05
C SER A 145 -0.14 -8.18 -13.00
N CYS A 146 1.05 -8.51 -12.45
CA CYS A 146 2.19 -8.94 -13.24
C CYS A 146 1.95 -10.28 -13.95
N THR A 147 1.43 -11.28 -13.23
CA THR A 147 1.20 -12.63 -13.77
C THR A 147 0.04 -12.65 -14.76
N LEU A 148 -1.05 -11.94 -14.48
CA LEU A 148 -2.19 -11.82 -15.38
C LEU A 148 -1.78 -11.13 -16.69
N MET A 149 -0.95 -10.10 -16.60
CA MET A 149 -0.39 -9.45 -17.77
C MET A 149 0.37 -10.47 -18.65
N LEU A 150 1.15 -11.37 -18.05
CA LEU A 150 1.96 -12.38 -18.74
C LEU A 150 1.16 -13.63 -19.17
N ALA A 151 -0.09 -13.78 -18.75
CA ALA A 151 -0.91 -14.94 -19.07
C ALA A 151 -1.13 -15.08 -20.58
N ARG A 152 -0.93 -16.29 -21.10
CA ARG A 152 -1.04 -16.60 -22.54
C ARG A 152 -2.34 -17.31 -22.94
N SER A 153 -3.05 -17.89 -21.98
CA SER A 153 -4.30 -18.62 -22.24
C SER A 153 -5.40 -18.16 -21.29
N ARG A 154 -6.65 -18.30 -21.76
CA ARG A 154 -7.84 -17.98 -20.98
C ARG A 154 -7.92 -18.80 -19.69
N ALA A 155 -7.61 -20.09 -19.75
CA ALA A 155 -7.64 -20.99 -18.59
C ALA A 155 -6.67 -20.53 -17.50
N VAL A 156 -5.43 -20.18 -17.87
CA VAL A 156 -4.44 -19.66 -16.91
C VAL A 156 -4.90 -18.34 -16.32
N ALA A 157 -5.41 -17.42 -17.14
CA ALA A 157 -5.89 -16.12 -16.67
C ALA A 157 -7.07 -16.26 -15.68
N VAL A 158 -8.02 -17.16 -15.95
CA VAL A 158 -9.13 -17.47 -15.03
C VAL A 158 -8.59 -18.08 -13.73
N ALA A 159 -7.68 -19.04 -13.82
CA ALA A 159 -7.07 -19.66 -12.64
C ALA A 159 -6.34 -18.62 -11.76
N LEU A 160 -5.63 -17.66 -12.36
CA LEU A 160 -4.98 -16.56 -11.65
C LEU A 160 -6.01 -15.65 -10.95
N CYS A 161 -7.14 -15.34 -11.59
CA CYS A 161 -8.20 -14.54 -10.97
C CYS A 161 -8.80 -15.26 -9.76
N THR A 162 -9.09 -16.56 -9.89
CA THR A 162 -9.59 -17.38 -8.78
C THR A 162 -8.57 -17.47 -7.64
N ALA A 163 -7.31 -17.77 -7.95
CA ALA A 163 -6.25 -17.88 -6.96
C ALA A 163 -6.06 -16.56 -6.20
N TYR A 164 -6.03 -15.43 -6.91
CA TYR A 164 -5.98 -14.11 -6.29
C TYR A 164 -7.18 -13.85 -5.38
N GLY A 165 -8.40 -14.12 -5.84
CA GLY A 165 -9.61 -13.96 -5.03
C GLY A 165 -9.56 -14.78 -3.74
N LEU A 166 -9.15 -16.05 -3.81
CA LEU A 166 -8.99 -16.91 -2.63
C LEU A 166 -7.92 -16.40 -1.65
N VAL A 167 -6.78 -15.94 -2.17
CA VAL A 167 -5.73 -15.32 -1.34
C VAL A 167 -6.26 -14.07 -0.65
N ILE A 168 -6.97 -13.19 -1.36
CA ILE A 168 -7.57 -11.99 -0.78
C ILE A 168 -8.64 -12.35 0.26
N ALA A 169 -9.44 -13.38 0.04
CA ALA A 169 -10.39 -13.88 1.04
C ALA A 169 -9.68 -14.30 2.33
N ALA A 170 -8.58 -15.05 2.25
CA ALA A 170 -7.79 -15.43 3.42
C ALA A 170 -7.15 -14.22 4.11
N LEU A 171 -6.55 -13.31 3.35
CA LEU A 171 -5.94 -12.08 3.88
C LEU A 171 -6.97 -11.14 4.51
N THR A 172 -8.23 -11.18 4.06
CA THR A 172 -9.34 -10.44 4.67
C THR A 172 -9.63 -10.91 6.10
N LEU A 173 -9.34 -12.17 6.43
CA LEU A 173 -9.44 -12.66 7.81
C LEU A 173 -8.30 -12.15 8.70
N MET A 174 -7.15 -11.80 8.11
CA MET A 174 -6.05 -11.14 8.82
C MET A 174 -6.32 -9.64 9.01
N HIS A 175 -6.96 -9.01 8.04
CA HIS A 175 -7.36 -7.62 8.10
C HIS A 175 -8.62 -7.39 7.25
N GLU A 176 -9.71 -7.04 7.93
CA GLU A 176 -11.09 -7.01 7.41
C GLU A 176 -11.29 -6.13 6.17
N ALA A 177 -10.50 -5.07 6.03
CA ALA A 177 -10.60 -4.14 4.90
C ALA A 177 -9.91 -4.63 3.62
N VAL A 178 -9.05 -5.66 3.65
CA VAL A 178 -8.21 -6.07 2.51
C VAL A 178 -9.05 -6.40 1.27
N GLY A 179 -10.15 -7.14 1.44
CA GLY A 179 -11.05 -7.50 0.35
C GLY A 179 -11.66 -6.31 -0.39
N LEU A 180 -11.85 -5.18 0.30
CA LEU A 180 -12.42 -3.95 -0.26
C LEU A 180 -11.35 -2.98 -0.78
N GLN A 181 -10.20 -2.92 -0.11
CA GLN A 181 -9.10 -2.01 -0.42
C GLN A 181 -8.53 -2.22 -1.82
N PHE A 182 -8.36 -3.47 -2.24
CA PHE A 182 -7.71 -3.82 -3.52
C PHE A 182 -8.70 -4.22 -4.63
N ALA A 183 -10.01 -4.07 -4.38
CA ALA A 183 -11.05 -4.45 -5.34
C ALA A 183 -10.96 -3.62 -6.63
N LEU A 184 -10.71 -2.31 -6.51
CA LEU A 184 -10.52 -1.42 -7.66
C LEU A 184 -9.33 -1.88 -8.51
N GLY A 185 -8.17 -2.12 -7.88
CA GLY A 185 -6.97 -2.61 -8.54
C GLY A 185 -7.19 -3.94 -9.25
N ALA A 186 -7.89 -4.89 -8.62
CA ALA A 186 -8.23 -6.19 -9.22
C ALA A 186 -9.11 -6.06 -10.47
N VAL A 187 -10.13 -5.18 -10.42
CA VAL A 187 -10.97 -4.86 -11.58
C VAL A 187 -10.12 -4.23 -12.68
N LEU A 188 -9.31 -3.21 -12.36
CA LEU A 188 -8.46 -2.52 -13.33
C LEU A 188 -7.47 -3.49 -13.99
N ALA A 189 -6.79 -4.35 -13.21
CA ALA A 189 -5.88 -5.36 -13.72
C ALA A 189 -6.60 -6.32 -14.68
N THR A 190 -7.79 -6.80 -14.30
CA THR A 190 -8.58 -7.71 -15.14
C THR A 190 -9.01 -7.07 -16.45
N VAL A 191 -9.49 -5.82 -16.40
CA VAL A 191 -9.98 -5.10 -17.58
C VAL A 191 -8.85 -4.71 -18.52
N VAL A 192 -7.74 -4.20 -17.96
CA VAL A 192 -6.66 -3.55 -18.75
C VAL A 192 -5.55 -4.55 -19.11
N LEU A 193 -5.17 -5.43 -18.21
CA LEU A 193 -4.05 -6.36 -18.39
C LEU A 193 -4.50 -7.77 -18.81
N GLY A 194 -5.75 -8.13 -18.51
CA GLY A 194 -6.37 -9.43 -18.81
C GLY A 194 -6.72 -9.66 -20.29
N GLY A 195 -5.77 -9.40 -21.20
CA GLY A 195 -5.95 -9.64 -22.64
C GLY A 195 -6.37 -11.07 -22.96
N ALA A 196 -5.78 -12.06 -22.28
CA ALA A 196 -6.06 -13.48 -22.45
C ALA A 196 -7.47 -13.91 -21.99
N LEU A 197 -8.16 -13.10 -21.19
CA LEU A 197 -9.53 -13.41 -20.75
C LEU A 197 -10.57 -13.21 -21.86
N THR A 198 -10.27 -12.40 -22.87
CA THR A 198 -11.20 -12.03 -23.96
C THR A 198 -12.59 -11.64 -23.45
N ASP A 199 -13.60 -12.48 -23.66
CA ASP A 199 -14.99 -12.25 -23.25
C ASP A 199 -15.25 -12.62 -21.78
N ALA A 200 -14.34 -13.36 -21.14
CA ALA A 200 -14.41 -13.76 -19.74
C ALA A 200 -13.90 -12.70 -18.75
N ARG A 201 -13.67 -11.46 -19.17
CA ARG A 201 -13.19 -10.38 -18.28
C ARG A 201 -14.14 -10.11 -17.11
N ALA A 202 -15.45 -10.14 -17.36
CA ALA A 202 -16.45 -9.96 -16.30
C ALA A 202 -16.35 -11.09 -15.27
N LEU A 203 -16.27 -12.34 -15.73
CA LEU A 203 -16.07 -13.50 -14.87
C LEU A 203 -14.74 -13.41 -14.09
N GLY A 204 -13.65 -13.03 -14.75
CA GLY A 204 -12.36 -12.82 -14.09
C GLY A 204 -12.42 -11.78 -12.98
N ALA A 205 -13.11 -10.66 -13.21
CA ALA A 205 -13.27 -9.59 -12.22
C ALA A 205 -14.12 -10.07 -11.03
N LEU A 206 -15.19 -10.82 -11.29
CA LEU A 206 -16.01 -11.43 -10.25
C LEU A 206 -15.20 -12.43 -9.41
N LEU A 207 -14.43 -13.31 -10.05
CA LEU A 207 -13.60 -14.31 -9.35
C LEU A 207 -12.50 -13.65 -8.51
N ALA A 208 -11.94 -12.54 -8.98
CA ALA A 208 -10.90 -11.80 -8.27
C ALA A 208 -11.42 -10.99 -7.07
N VAL A 209 -12.65 -10.46 -7.14
CA VAL A 209 -13.18 -9.51 -6.14
C VAL A 209 -14.17 -10.16 -5.17
N THR A 210 -15.06 -11.01 -5.67
CA THR A 210 -16.20 -11.53 -4.90
C THR A 210 -15.77 -12.30 -3.65
N PRO A 211 -14.76 -13.20 -3.68
CA PRO A 211 -14.36 -13.92 -2.49
C PRO A 211 -13.92 -12.99 -1.35
N GLY A 212 -13.10 -11.98 -1.66
CA GLY A 212 -12.65 -10.96 -0.69
C GLY A 212 -13.82 -10.15 -0.12
N ALA A 213 -14.67 -9.62 -1.00
CA ALA A 213 -15.83 -8.82 -0.60
C ALA A 213 -16.83 -9.62 0.25
N CYS A 214 -17.10 -10.87 -0.11
CA CYS A 214 -17.94 -11.78 0.67
C CYS A 214 -17.31 -12.09 2.04
N THR A 215 -16.00 -12.32 2.12
CA THR A 215 -15.33 -12.50 3.41
C THR A 215 -15.41 -11.24 4.27
N THR A 216 -15.22 -10.04 3.70
CA THR A 216 -15.40 -8.78 4.46
C THR A 216 -16.83 -8.68 4.98
N ALA A 217 -17.82 -8.96 4.15
CA ALA A 217 -19.23 -8.95 4.57
C ALA A 217 -19.50 -9.99 5.67
N ALA A 218 -18.92 -11.18 5.58
CA ALA A 218 -19.04 -12.22 6.60
C ALA A 218 -18.40 -11.81 7.93
N VAL A 219 -17.20 -11.21 7.90
CA VAL A 219 -16.54 -10.66 9.10
C VAL A 219 -17.40 -9.55 9.73
N ALA A 220 -17.98 -8.68 8.90
CA ALA A 220 -18.83 -7.59 9.38
C ALA A 220 -20.18 -8.06 9.95
N ALA A 221 -20.75 -9.14 9.42
CA ALA A 221 -22.06 -9.66 9.83
C ALA A 221 -21.98 -10.67 10.99
N PHE A 222 -20.94 -11.49 11.02
CA PHE A 222 -20.80 -12.61 11.97
C PHE A 222 -19.66 -12.42 12.97
N GLY A 223 -18.84 -11.37 12.84
CA GLY A 223 -17.81 -11.02 13.80
C GLY A 223 -18.42 -10.66 15.15
N ARG A 224 -17.83 -11.16 16.24
CA ARG A 224 -18.21 -10.77 17.60
C ARG A 224 -17.80 -9.33 17.90
N HIS A 225 -18.64 -8.64 18.65
CA HIS A 225 -18.52 -7.22 19.01
C HIS A 225 -18.65 -6.99 20.53
N ASP A 226 -18.26 -7.97 21.34
CA ASP A 226 -18.44 -7.99 22.79
C ASP A 226 -17.26 -8.69 23.49
N VAL A 227 -16.07 -8.55 22.90
CA VAL A 227 -14.88 -9.34 23.23
C VAL A 227 -13.69 -8.48 23.67
N ALA A 228 -13.83 -7.16 23.73
CA ALA A 228 -12.70 -6.28 24.04
C ALA A 228 -12.07 -6.55 25.42
N ALA A 229 -12.89 -6.83 26.44
CA ALA A 229 -12.38 -7.11 27.79
C ALA A 229 -11.58 -8.42 27.85
N GLN A 230 -12.06 -9.47 27.19
CA GLN A 230 -11.39 -10.77 27.11
C GLN A 230 -10.10 -10.67 26.29
N LEU A 231 -10.15 -9.98 25.15
CA LEU A 231 -8.97 -9.71 24.34
C LEU A 231 -7.94 -8.85 25.08
N CYS A 232 -8.37 -7.82 25.81
CA CYS A 232 -7.46 -7.03 26.64
C CYS A 232 -6.72 -7.90 27.67
N ALA A 233 -7.44 -8.82 28.34
CA ALA A 233 -6.83 -9.74 29.31
C ALA A 233 -5.78 -10.68 28.69
N SER A 234 -5.82 -10.95 27.38
CA SER A 234 -4.83 -11.78 26.70
C SER A 234 -3.64 -11.00 26.13
N VAL A 235 -3.67 -9.66 26.14
CA VAL A 235 -2.54 -8.83 25.71
C VAL A 235 -1.41 -8.92 26.74
N PRO A 236 -0.16 -9.24 26.34
CA PRO A 236 0.96 -9.31 27.28
C PRO A 236 1.47 -7.91 27.67
N HIS A 237 1.88 -7.76 28.94
CA HIS A 237 2.61 -6.58 29.42
C HIS A 237 4.05 -6.57 28.88
N HIS A 238 4.51 -5.39 28.47
CA HIS A 238 5.90 -5.15 28.08
C HIS A 238 6.11 -3.66 27.86
N LEU A 239 7.23 -3.12 28.34
CA LEU A 239 7.60 -1.73 28.04
C LEU A 239 8.09 -1.63 26.60
N VAL A 240 7.44 -0.76 25.83
CA VAL A 240 7.81 -0.50 24.43
C VAL A 240 8.00 1.00 24.19
N PRO A 241 8.92 1.39 23.27
CA PRO A 241 9.01 2.75 22.78
C PRO A 241 7.68 3.24 22.22
N ASN A 242 7.23 4.42 22.65
CA ASN A 242 6.01 5.04 22.15
C ASN A 242 6.28 6.47 21.64
N PRO A 243 6.71 6.61 20.37
CA PRO A 243 6.92 7.92 19.76
C PRO A 243 5.65 8.79 19.73
N PHE A 244 4.46 8.19 19.70
CA PHE A 244 3.19 8.95 19.69
C PHE A 244 2.96 9.76 20.96
N ALA A 245 3.53 9.33 22.09
CA ALA A 245 3.43 10.08 23.34
C ALA A 245 4.30 11.36 23.36
N THR A 246 5.27 11.48 22.44
CA THR A 246 6.23 12.59 22.41
C THR A 246 6.11 13.43 21.12
N VAL A 247 5.88 12.79 19.97
CA VAL A 247 5.83 13.43 18.66
C VAL A 247 4.40 13.82 18.32
N THR A 248 4.06 15.08 18.59
CA THR A 248 2.72 15.66 18.37
C THR A 248 2.70 16.76 17.30
N SER A 249 3.88 17.18 16.86
CA SER A 249 4.09 18.23 15.85
C SER A 249 5.48 18.09 15.19
N PRO A 250 5.71 18.71 14.02
CA PRO A 250 7.04 18.74 13.40
C PRO A 250 8.15 19.28 14.31
N THR A 251 7.84 20.25 15.19
CA THR A 251 8.81 20.80 16.14
C THR A 251 9.18 19.80 17.24
N THR A 252 8.20 19.03 17.73
CA THR A 252 8.46 17.94 18.69
C THR A 252 9.17 16.76 18.04
N LEU A 253 8.91 16.47 16.76
CA LEU A 253 9.68 15.47 16.00
C LEU A 253 11.15 15.87 15.92
N LEU A 254 11.45 17.14 15.59
CA LEU A 254 12.82 17.63 15.50
C LEU A 254 13.54 17.51 16.85
N ARG A 255 12.90 17.93 17.95
CA ARG A 255 13.45 17.76 19.30
C ARG A 255 13.66 16.29 19.63
N TYR A 256 12.67 15.45 19.36
CA TYR A 256 12.76 14.02 19.59
C TYR A 256 13.93 13.36 18.82
N VAL A 257 14.18 13.79 17.58
CA VAL A 257 15.32 13.31 16.76
C VAL A 257 16.66 13.73 17.38
N ILE A 258 16.74 14.92 17.98
CA ILE A 258 17.96 15.46 18.60
C ILE A 258 18.19 14.84 19.99
N ASP A 259 17.14 14.78 20.80
CA ASP A 259 17.20 14.40 22.22
C ASP A 259 17.14 12.88 22.43
N GLY A 260 16.66 12.12 21.43
CA GLY A 260 16.69 10.65 21.40
C GLY A 260 15.77 9.93 22.40
N GLN A 261 14.87 10.62 23.09
CA GLN A 261 14.08 10.03 24.17
C GLN A 261 12.65 9.64 23.73
N SER A 262 12.46 8.35 23.45
CA SER A 262 11.12 7.75 23.44
C SER A 262 10.64 7.51 24.86
N ARG A 263 9.47 8.06 25.21
CA ARG A 263 8.77 7.63 26.41
C ARG A 263 8.39 6.17 26.23
N GLN A 264 8.77 5.34 27.19
CA GLN A 264 8.30 3.97 27.25
C GLN A 264 6.85 3.98 27.73
N THR A 265 6.02 3.12 27.18
CA THR A 265 4.66 2.86 27.66
C THR A 265 4.49 1.36 27.80
N ASP A 266 3.71 0.93 28.78
CA ASP A 266 3.32 -0.48 28.84
C ASP A 266 2.38 -0.82 27.67
N TYR A 267 2.75 -1.84 26.90
CA TYR A 267 2.06 -2.24 25.69
C TYR A 267 0.62 -2.66 25.97
N HIS A 268 0.39 -3.44 27.04
CA HIS A 268 -0.94 -3.88 27.43
C HIS A 268 -1.81 -2.66 27.75
N ASP A 269 -1.36 -1.76 28.62
CA ASP A 269 -2.13 -0.56 28.98
C ASP A 269 -2.47 0.29 27.77
N TRP A 270 -1.52 0.47 26.85
CA TRP A 270 -1.73 1.27 25.65
C TRP A 270 -2.72 0.60 24.69
N VAL A 271 -2.59 -0.71 24.43
CA VAL A 271 -3.47 -1.45 23.52
C VAL A 271 -4.88 -1.56 24.10
N CYS A 272 -5.01 -1.87 25.38
CA CYS A 272 -6.30 -1.95 26.07
C CYS A 272 -7.03 -0.61 26.11
N ARG A 273 -6.31 0.52 26.16
CA ARG A 273 -6.92 1.86 26.13
C ARG A 273 -7.29 2.31 24.72
N ASN A 274 -6.42 2.09 23.74
CA ASN A 274 -6.53 2.75 22.42
C ASN A 274 -7.06 1.83 21.31
N VAL A 275 -6.89 0.51 21.44
CA VAL A 275 -7.16 -0.44 20.36
C VAL A 275 -8.32 -1.37 20.71
N MET A 276 -8.27 -2.01 21.88
CA MET A 276 -9.27 -3.01 22.31
C MET A 276 -10.70 -2.48 22.32
N PRO A 277 -11.01 -1.24 22.76
CA PRO A 277 -12.39 -0.75 22.76
C PRO A 277 -13.04 -0.76 21.37
N ASN A 278 -12.24 -0.65 20.30
CA ASN A 278 -12.77 -0.69 18.95
C ASN A 278 -13.34 -2.07 18.58
N TYR A 279 -13.00 -3.15 19.29
CA TYR A 279 -13.52 -4.49 19.04
C TYR A 279 -14.96 -4.66 19.54
N ASP A 280 -15.43 -3.78 20.43
CA ASP A 280 -16.84 -3.74 20.81
C ASP A 280 -17.69 -2.86 19.88
N ASN A 281 -17.04 -2.06 19.03
CA ASN A 281 -17.74 -1.19 18.09
C ASN A 281 -18.36 -1.99 16.95
N GLY A 282 -19.67 -1.82 16.75
CA GLY A 282 -20.34 -2.19 15.51
C GLY A 282 -20.03 -1.22 14.37
N ILE A 283 -20.64 -1.46 13.20
CA ILE A 283 -20.47 -0.61 12.01
C ILE A 283 -20.92 0.84 12.29
N THR A 284 -22.07 1.01 12.95
CA THR A 284 -22.62 2.34 13.27
C THR A 284 -21.70 3.13 14.20
N ASP A 285 -21.10 2.47 15.19
CA ASP A 285 -20.17 3.11 16.12
C ASP A 285 -18.88 3.51 15.40
N ALA A 286 -18.37 2.65 14.51
CA ALA A 286 -17.21 2.98 13.68
C ALA A 286 -17.46 4.21 12.80
N ILE A 287 -18.63 4.32 12.17
CA ILE A 287 -19.02 5.51 11.39
C ILE A 287 -19.08 6.76 12.29
N ARG A 288 -19.65 6.64 13.49
CA ARG A 288 -19.70 7.73 14.45
C ARG A 288 -18.30 8.18 14.88
N THR A 289 -17.38 7.24 15.13
CA THR A 289 -15.98 7.53 15.45
C THR A 289 -15.29 8.32 14.34
N VAL A 290 -15.50 7.95 13.07
CA VAL A 290 -14.99 8.73 11.93
C VAL A 290 -15.60 10.14 11.91
N GLY A 291 -16.90 10.25 12.16
CA GLY A 291 -17.59 11.55 12.27
C GLY A 291 -17.01 12.47 13.34
N HIS A 292 -16.54 11.92 14.47
CA HIS A 292 -15.96 12.70 15.58
C HIS A 292 -14.64 13.40 15.26
N ILE A 293 -13.94 13.00 14.20
CA ILE A 293 -12.71 13.68 13.75
C ILE A 293 -13.03 15.06 13.15
N GLY A 294 -14.27 15.23 12.72
CA GLY A 294 -14.77 16.48 12.17
C GLY A 294 -14.44 16.65 10.69
N ILE A 295 -15.32 17.40 10.02
CA ILE A 295 -15.28 17.60 8.58
C ILE A 295 -13.96 18.22 8.09
N VAL A 296 -13.33 19.07 8.90
CA VAL A 296 -12.08 19.76 8.55
C VAL A 296 -10.92 18.77 8.43
N GLY A 297 -10.73 17.90 9.43
CA GLY A 297 -9.65 16.91 9.43
C GLY A 297 -9.80 15.91 8.29
N LEU A 298 -11.03 15.42 8.08
CA LEU A 298 -11.36 14.50 6.98
C LEU A 298 -11.15 15.17 5.61
N THR A 299 -11.60 16.42 5.43
CA THR A 299 -11.43 17.15 4.17
C THR A 299 -9.95 17.39 3.85
N MET A 300 -9.14 17.80 4.83
CA MET A 300 -7.70 17.98 4.62
C MET A 300 -7.01 16.67 4.25
N SER A 301 -7.36 15.57 4.92
CA SER A 301 -6.84 14.24 4.59
C SER A 301 -7.27 13.78 3.19
N LEU A 302 -8.52 14.07 2.79
CA LEU A 302 -9.02 13.81 1.44
C LEU A 302 -8.24 14.58 0.38
N VAL A 303 -8.10 15.89 0.56
CA VAL A 303 -7.43 16.78 -0.40
C VAL A 303 -5.97 16.40 -0.57
N PHE A 304 -5.27 16.13 0.54
CA PHE A 304 -3.87 15.72 0.51
C PHE A 304 -3.69 14.36 -0.18
N GLY A 305 -4.51 13.37 0.16
CA GLY A 305 -4.50 12.07 -0.51
C GLY A 305 -4.83 12.18 -2.01
N ALA A 306 -5.81 13.00 -2.39
CA ALA A 306 -6.22 13.19 -3.77
C ALA A 306 -5.11 13.86 -4.58
N ALA A 307 -4.45 14.87 -4.01
CA ALA A 307 -3.27 15.48 -4.59
C ALA A 307 -2.14 14.45 -4.81
N ALA A 308 -1.92 13.53 -3.86
CA ALA A 308 -0.96 12.45 -4.02
C ALA A 308 -1.33 11.48 -5.15
N VAL A 309 -2.61 11.10 -5.29
CA VAL A 309 -3.08 10.27 -6.43
C VAL A 309 -2.81 10.99 -7.75
N VAL A 310 -3.20 12.26 -7.86
CA VAL A 310 -3.01 13.07 -9.07
C VAL A 310 -1.54 13.20 -9.41
N ALA A 311 -0.69 13.53 -8.44
CA ALA A 311 0.75 13.66 -8.64
C ALA A 311 1.40 12.34 -9.07
N THR A 312 0.98 11.21 -8.48
CA THR A 312 1.44 9.87 -8.86
C THR A 312 1.09 9.57 -10.32
N MET A 313 -0.18 9.72 -10.69
CA MET A 313 -0.64 9.40 -12.04
C MET A 313 -0.05 10.33 -13.09
N TRP A 314 0.04 11.62 -12.78
CA TRP A 314 0.70 12.61 -13.63
C TRP A 314 2.19 12.31 -13.80
N GLY A 315 2.90 11.99 -12.72
CA GLY A 315 4.33 11.65 -12.75
C GLY A 315 4.59 10.39 -13.58
N LEU A 316 3.84 9.32 -13.33
CA LEU A 316 3.92 8.08 -14.11
C LEU A 316 3.61 8.31 -15.59
N SER A 317 2.54 9.04 -15.91
CA SER A 317 2.16 9.35 -17.30
C SER A 317 3.24 10.19 -18.01
N SER A 318 3.75 11.23 -17.35
CA SER A 318 4.74 12.13 -17.95
C SER A 318 6.09 11.45 -18.20
N VAL A 319 6.54 10.63 -17.25
CA VAL A 319 7.82 9.92 -17.32
C VAL A 319 7.74 8.75 -18.30
N SER A 320 6.66 7.97 -18.26
CA SER A 320 6.43 6.89 -19.23
C SER A 320 6.15 7.43 -20.64
N GLY A 321 5.69 8.67 -20.79
CA GLY A 321 5.25 9.24 -22.07
C GLY A 321 3.88 8.74 -22.53
N VAL A 322 3.24 7.85 -21.76
CA VAL A 322 1.93 7.28 -22.08
C VAL A 322 0.84 8.20 -21.51
N PRO A 323 -0.06 8.77 -22.33
CA PRO A 323 -1.09 9.67 -21.84
C PRO A 323 -2.14 8.92 -21.02
N LEU A 324 -2.61 9.53 -19.92
CA LEU A 324 -3.72 8.98 -19.10
C LEU A 324 -4.98 8.73 -19.93
N GLY A 325 -5.23 9.55 -20.96
CA GLY A 325 -6.34 9.34 -21.90
C GLY A 325 -6.30 7.97 -22.60
N ALA A 326 -5.11 7.43 -22.91
CA ALA A 326 -5.00 6.10 -23.49
C ALA A 326 -5.42 5.00 -22.49
N PHE A 327 -5.10 5.18 -21.22
CA PHE A 327 -5.54 4.28 -20.14
C PHE A 327 -7.05 4.35 -19.95
N LEU A 328 -7.63 5.57 -19.90
CA LEU A 328 -9.07 5.77 -19.81
C LEU A 328 -9.82 5.20 -21.03
N ASN A 329 -9.25 5.32 -22.22
CA ASN A 329 -9.81 4.71 -23.43
C ASN A 329 -9.81 3.18 -23.36
N ALA A 330 -8.81 2.56 -22.71
CA ALA A 330 -8.80 1.12 -22.48
C ALA A 330 -9.91 0.64 -21.52
N LEU A 331 -10.48 1.57 -20.72
CA LEU A 331 -11.61 1.31 -19.82
C LEU A 331 -12.97 1.61 -20.49
N ARG A 332 -12.99 2.17 -21.71
CA ARG A 332 -14.23 2.53 -22.41
C ARG A 332 -15.10 1.29 -22.62
N GLY A 333 -16.39 1.40 -22.29
CA GLY A 333 -17.34 0.29 -22.32
C GLY A 333 -17.28 -0.66 -21.11
N ARG A 334 -16.37 -0.43 -20.16
CA ARG A 334 -16.24 -1.20 -18.90
C ARG A 334 -16.29 -0.33 -17.65
N VAL A 335 -16.75 0.92 -17.80
CA VAL A 335 -16.82 1.91 -16.71
C VAL A 335 -17.68 1.43 -15.55
N THR A 336 -18.76 0.68 -15.80
CA THR A 336 -19.61 0.11 -14.74
C THR A 336 -18.83 -0.79 -13.77
N TRP A 337 -17.90 -1.59 -14.28
CA TRP A 337 -17.04 -2.43 -13.45
C TRP A 337 -16.08 -1.59 -12.61
N VAL A 338 -15.47 -0.56 -13.21
CA VAL A 338 -14.57 0.35 -12.51
C VAL A 338 -15.32 1.08 -11.39
N VAL A 339 -16.53 1.58 -11.67
CA VAL A 339 -17.40 2.21 -10.67
C VAL A 339 -17.75 1.23 -9.56
N ALA A 340 -18.13 -0.01 -9.89
CA ALA A 340 -18.42 -1.03 -8.88
C ALA A 340 -17.21 -1.31 -7.98
N GLY A 341 -16.01 -1.47 -8.57
CA GLY A 341 -14.77 -1.63 -7.82
C GLY A 341 -14.43 -0.41 -6.94
N SER A 342 -14.68 0.80 -7.43
CA SER A 342 -14.51 2.04 -6.65
C SER A 342 -15.54 2.14 -5.51
N VAL A 343 -16.80 1.75 -5.72
CA VAL A 343 -17.82 1.77 -4.66
C VAL A 343 -17.49 0.80 -3.54
N LEU A 344 -16.84 -0.33 -3.85
CA LEU A 344 -16.43 -1.31 -2.84
C LEU A 344 -15.42 -0.74 -1.83
N ILE A 345 -14.66 0.31 -2.17
CA ILE A 345 -13.77 0.95 -1.19
C ILE A 345 -14.50 1.91 -0.25
N SER A 346 -15.71 2.36 -0.60
CA SER A 346 -16.46 3.37 0.19
C SER A 346 -16.68 2.96 1.66
N PRO A 347 -17.03 1.70 2.01
CA PRO A 347 -17.15 1.29 3.41
C PRO A 347 -15.86 1.51 4.23
N VAL A 348 -14.69 1.43 3.60
CA VAL A 348 -13.39 1.66 4.25
C VAL A 348 -13.21 3.13 4.63
N PHE A 349 -13.70 4.06 3.80
CA PHE A 349 -13.71 5.50 4.12
C PHE A 349 -14.74 5.84 5.21
N LEU A 350 -15.87 5.14 5.22
CA LEU A 350 -16.94 5.38 6.20
C LEU A 350 -16.57 4.87 7.60
N THR A 351 -15.82 3.77 7.69
CA THR A 351 -15.47 3.13 8.98
C THR A 351 -14.02 3.38 9.41
N GLY A 352 -13.19 3.96 8.56
CA GLY A 352 -11.78 4.26 8.85
C GLY A 352 -11.42 5.72 8.58
N TYR A 353 -10.77 6.36 9.54
CA TYR A 353 -10.47 7.79 9.50
C TYR A 353 -9.24 8.20 8.68
N ASP A 354 -8.41 7.25 8.29
CA ASP A 354 -7.12 7.52 7.64
C ASP A 354 -7.30 7.66 6.12
N TRP A 355 -7.97 8.74 5.70
CA TRP A 355 -8.35 8.94 4.30
C TRP A 355 -7.16 9.18 3.37
N THR A 356 -6.10 9.82 3.87
CA THR A 356 -4.83 9.96 3.14
C THR A 356 -4.30 8.60 2.74
N ARG A 357 -4.28 7.67 3.70
CA ARG A 357 -3.83 6.30 3.49
C ARG A 357 -4.71 5.54 2.51
N TRP A 358 -6.03 5.65 2.63
CA TRP A 358 -6.96 5.02 1.69
C TRP A 358 -6.73 5.50 0.26
N LEU A 359 -6.45 6.80 0.08
CA LEU A 359 -6.09 7.35 -1.21
C LEU A 359 -4.68 6.92 -1.69
N THR A 360 -3.74 6.69 -0.78
CA THR A 360 -2.44 6.07 -1.15
C THR A 360 -2.64 4.62 -1.65
N ILE A 361 -3.56 3.85 -1.06
CA ILE A 361 -3.93 2.52 -1.57
C ILE A 361 -4.61 2.63 -2.94
N VAL A 362 -5.51 3.60 -3.14
CA VAL A 362 -6.09 3.88 -4.47
C VAL A 362 -5.01 4.26 -5.49
N ALA A 363 -4.02 5.07 -5.09
CA ALA A 363 -2.88 5.39 -5.94
C ALA A 363 -2.05 4.15 -6.27
N PHE A 364 -1.90 3.21 -5.34
CA PHE A 364 -1.25 1.91 -5.59
C PHE A 364 -2.04 1.08 -6.61
N ASP A 365 -3.35 0.91 -6.41
CA ASP A 365 -4.25 0.16 -7.28
C ASP A 365 -4.19 0.63 -8.73
N ILE A 366 -4.33 1.95 -8.93
CA ILE A 366 -4.31 2.56 -10.26
C ILE A 366 -2.86 2.60 -10.80
N GLY A 367 -1.90 2.98 -9.97
CA GLY A 367 -0.51 3.22 -10.34
C GLY A 367 0.22 1.96 -10.80
N VAL A 368 0.04 0.83 -10.10
CA VAL A 368 0.63 -0.47 -10.51
C VAL A 368 0.06 -0.92 -11.84
N VAL A 369 -1.27 -0.90 -12.00
CA VAL A 369 -1.91 -1.33 -13.26
C VAL A 369 -1.52 -0.39 -14.40
N PHE A 370 -1.45 0.92 -14.16
CA PHE A 370 -1.02 1.89 -15.15
C PHE A 370 0.46 1.70 -15.54
N ALA A 371 1.37 1.47 -14.59
CA ALA A 371 2.78 1.25 -14.90
C ALA A 371 2.98 0.00 -15.78
N LEU A 372 2.27 -1.08 -15.48
CA LEU A 372 2.26 -2.30 -16.28
C LEU A 372 1.62 -2.09 -17.66
N PHE A 373 0.49 -1.37 -17.72
CA PHE A 373 -0.14 -0.97 -18.98
C PHE A 373 0.82 -0.16 -19.85
N ALA A 374 1.42 0.89 -19.29
CA ALA A 374 2.37 1.77 -19.95
C ALA A 374 3.61 1.01 -20.44
N SER A 375 4.04 -0.03 -19.72
CA SER A 375 5.16 -0.89 -20.13
C SER A 375 4.93 -1.62 -21.46
N ARG A 376 3.69 -1.73 -21.95
CA ARG A 376 3.38 -2.38 -23.24
C ARG A 376 3.18 -1.40 -24.39
N ARG A 377 3.14 -0.12 -24.08
CA ARG A 377 2.81 0.95 -25.02
C ARG A 377 4.05 1.37 -25.82
N PRO A 378 3.95 1.65 -27.12
CA PRO A 378 5.09 2.08 -27.94
C PRO A 378 5.72 3.39 -27.44
N GLU A 379 4.92 4.27 -26.83
CA GLU A 379 5.33 5.58 -26.30
C GLU A 379 6.47 5.44 -25.27
N ILE A 380 6.47 4.39 -24.43
CA ILE A 380 7.53 4.17 -23.44
C ILE A 380 8.89 3.80 -24.07
N ARG A 381 8.90 3.38 -25.33
CA ARG A 381 10.14 3.03 -26.05
C ARG A 381 10.83 4.25 -26.65
N GLN A 382 10.13 5.39 -26.73
CA GLN A 382 10.68 6.62 -27.28
C GLN A 382 11.73 7.21 -26.35
N GLU A 383 12.76 7.82 -26.93
CA GLU A 383 13.78 8.50 -26.15
C GLU A 383 13.18 9.64 -25.30
N PRO A 384 13.62 9.80 -24.04
CA PRO A 384 13.17 10.88 -23.21
C PRO A 384 13.73 12.21 -23.71
N THR A 385 12.86 13.22 -23.80
CA THR A 385 13.31 14.59 -24.10
C THR A 385 14.08 15.17 -22.91
N PRO A 386 14.93 16.19 -23.11
CA PRO A 386 15.62 16.87 -22.00
C PRO A 386 14.65 17.47 -20.96
N LYS A 387 13.43 17.82 -21.36
CA LYS A 387 12.36 18.25 -20.45
C LYS A 387 11.89 17.08 -19.56
N THR A 388 11.74 15.89 -20.14
CA THR A 388 11.33 14.67 -19.42
C THR A 388 12.38 14.26 -18.40
N LEU A 389 13.67 14.32 -18.74
CA LEU A 389 14.76 14.01 -17.81
C LEU A 389 14.79 14.97 -16.61
N ARG A 390 14.67 16.28 -16.88
CA ARG A 390 14.58 17.30 -15.81
C ARG A 390 13.36 17.07 -14.92
N LEU A 391 12.22 16.76 -15.52
CA LEU A 391 11.00 16.42 -14.78
C LEU A 391 11.19 15.18 -13.90
N PHE A 392 11.83 14.12 -14.41
CA PHE A 392 12.13 12.93 -13.62
C PHE A 392 13.01 13.22 -12.42
N ILE A 393 14.09 13.98 -12.61
CA ILE A 393 14.97 14.40 -11.50
C ILE A 393 14.18 15.22 -10.49
N PHE A 394 13.39 16.19 -10.95
CA PHE A 394 12.54 17.01 -10.08
C PHE A 394 11.54 16.15 -9.30
N LEU A 395 10.84 15.22 -9.95
CA LEU A 395 9.90 14.30 -9.32
C LEU A 395 10.60 13.42 -8.29
N ALA A 396 11.77 12.86 -8.63
CA ALA A 396 12.53 12.02 -7.71
C ALA A 396 12.94 12.80 -6.44
N ILE A 397 13.43 14.03 -6.60
CA ILE A 397 13.79 14.90 -5.46
C ILE A 397 12.55 15.28 -4.65
N ALA A 398 11.48 15.74 -5.31
CA ALA A 398 10.26 16.18 -4.63
C ALA A 398 9.62 15.05 -3.82
N LEU A 399 9.53 13.84 -4.40
CA LEU A 399 8.98 12.66 -3.73
C LEU A 399 9.89 12.15 -2.60
N ALA A 400 11.22 12.22 -2.77
CA ALA A 400 12.17 11.85 -1.71
C ALA A 400 12.10 12.80 -0.50
N LEU A 401 11.85 14.09 -0.75
CA LEU A 401 11.74 15.12 0.30
C LEU A 401 10.35 15.18 0.95
N SER A 402 9.30 14.75 0.24
CA SER A 402 7.92 14.77 0.73
C SER A 402 7.36 13.35 0.78
N PRO A 403 7.73 12.53 1.77
CA PRO A 403 7.36 11.14 1.79
C PRO A 403 5.90 10.99 2.26
N VAL A 404 4.95 11.26 1.36
CA VAL A 404 3.48 11.24 1.61
C VAL A 404 3.03 9.96 2.31
N GLY A 405 3.69 8.83 2.02
CA GLY A 405 3.42 7.52 2.65
C GLY A 405 3.77 7.41 4.14
N THR A 406 4.41 8.42 4.75
CA THR A 406 4.72 8.44 6.20
C THR A 406 3.63 9.06 7.04
N VAL A 407 2.66 9.75 6.44
CA VAL A 407 1.71 10.61 7.17
C VAL A 407 0.68 9.74 7.89
N PRO A 408 0.68 9.64 9.24
CA PRO A 408 -0.55 9.31 9.94
C PRO A 408 -1.51 10.45 9.62
N GLY A 409 -2.69 10.15 9.06
CA GLY A 409 -3.59 11.17 8.51
C GLY A 409 -3.80 12.39 9.42
N PHE A 410 -4.17 13.53 8.84
CA PHE A 410 -4.44 14.79 9.54
C PHE A 410 -5.54 14.73 10.62
N GLY A 411 -6.15 13.56 10.83
CA GLY A 411 -7.12 13.23 11.86
C GLY A 411 -6.85 11.90 12.58
N GLY A 412 -5.62 11.35 12.50
CA GLY A 412 -5.23 10.25 13.40
C GLY A 412 -5.53 10.65 14.85
N PRO A 413 -5.91 9.70 15.72
CA PRO A 413 -6.24 10.03 17.10
C PRO A 413 -5.11 10.90 17.63
N ARG A 414 -5.47 12.12 18.05
CA ARG A 414 -4.67 12.81 19.04
C ARG A 414 -4.74 11.86 20.23
N MET A 415 -3.77 10.94 20.32
CA MET A 415 -3.71 9.93 21.37
C MET A 415 -3.28 10.63 22.65
N PHE A 416 -4.20 11.43 23.18
CA PHE A 416 -4.21 12.01 24.51
C PHE A 416 -5.29 11.31 25.32
#